data_AF-A0A951GD78-F1
#
_entry.id   AF-A0A951GD78-F1
#
_cell.length_a   1.000
_cell.length_b   1.000
_cell.length_c   1.000
_cell.angle_alpha   90.00
_cell.angle_beta   90.00
_cell.angle_gamma   90.00
#
_symmetry.space_group_name_H-M   'P 1'
#
loop_
_entity.id
_entity.type
_entity.pdbx_description
1 polymer ?
#
loop_
_entity_poly.entity_id
_entity_poly.type
_entity_poly.pdbx_seq_one_letter_code
_entity_poly.pdbx_strand_id
1 'polypeptide(L)'
;MNMKRSPVAAPPSSILIDAVLDAYVAWREENAAVEAAYRHWLGAAREERALAFAAYSAALDREEYAAAEYQRLIERAEGHVPVNGVRRVVG
;
A
#
# COMPACT_ATOMS: atom_id res chain seq x y z
N MET A 1 28.27 -8.85 29.92
CA MET A 1 27.31 -7.74 29.81
C MET A 1 26.34 -8.10 28.68
N ASN A 2 25.26 -8.82 28.98
CA ASN A 2 24.31 -9.31 27.97
C ASN A 2 23.01 -8.53 28.09
N MET A 3 22.83 -7.51 27.26
CA MET A 3 21.54 -6.87 27.06
C MET A 3 20.63 -7.85 26.33
N LYS A 4 19.85 -8.62 27.10
CA LYS A 4 18.68 -9.32 26.57
C LYS A 4 17.71 -8.25 26.08
N ARG A 5 17.72 -7.95 24.78
CA ARG A 5 16.57 -7.26 24.15
C ARG A 5 15.40 -8.22 24.30
N SER A 6 14.55 -7.98 25.30
CA SER A 6 13.25 -8.64 25.36
C SER A 6 12.47 -8.23 24.11
N PRO A 7 11.95 -9.18 23.30
CA PRO A 7 11.02 -8.84 22.25
C PRO A 7 9.71 -8.51 22.95
N VAL A 8 9.51 -7.25 23.34
CA VAL A 8 8.16 -6.78 23.61
C VAL A 8 7.48 -6.84 22.25
N ALA A 9 6.69 -7.89 22.04
CA ALA A 9 5.86 -8.01 20.85
C ALA A 9 5.02 -6.72 20.77
N ALA A 10 5.16 -6.00 19.67
CA ALA A 10 4.39 -4.80 19.44
C ALA A 10 2.90 -5.13 19.58
N PRO A 11 2.09 -4.27 20.21
CA PRO A 11 0.66 -4.50 20.31
C PRO A 11 0.06 -4.70 18.91
N PRO A 12 -0.97 -5.53 18.76
CA PRO A 12 -1.54 -5.92 17.46
C PRO A 12 -2.03 -4.71 16.62
N SER A 13 -2.36 -3.59 17.27
CA SER A 13 -2.69 -2.33 16.59
C SER A 13 -1.49 -1.67 15.90
N SER A 14 -0.29 -1.74 16.48
CA SER A 14 0.95 -1.21 15.88
C SER A 14 1.30 -1.99 14.62
N ILE A 15 1.23 -3.33 14.68
CA ILE A 15 1.51 -4.20 13.53
C ILE A 15 0.55 -3.93 12.38
N LEU A 16 -0.72 -3.65 12.67
CA LEU A 16 -1.71 -3.32 11.65
C LEU A 16 -1.46 -1.94 11.02
N ILE A 17 -1.07 -0.94 11.82
CA ILE A 17 -0.69 0.38 11.32
C ILE A 17 0.55 0.28 10.42
N ASP A 18 1.55 -0.48 10.83
CA ASP A 18 2.77 -0.71 10.04
C ASP A 18 2.42 -1.39 8.71
N ALA A 19 1.57 -2.43 8.72
CA ALA A 19 1.10 -3.09 7.50
C ALA A 19 0.31 -2.15 6.57
N VAL A 20 -0.53 -1.27 7.12
CA VAL A 20 -1.25 -0.25 6.35
C VAL A 20 -0.28 0.72 5.67
N LEU A 21 0.75 1.17 6.40
CA LEU A 21 1.76 2.08 5.86
C LEU A 21 2.62 1.41 4.78
N ASP A 22 3.02 0.15 5.00
CA ASP A 22 3.77 -0.63 4.01
C ASP A 22 2.95 -0.83 2.73
N ALA A 23 1.67 -1.17 2.85
CA ALA A 23 0.78 -1.32 1.69
C ALA A 23 0.52 0.01 0.97
N TYR A 24 0.42 1.13 1.72
CA TYR A 24 0.35 2.46 1.13
C TYR A 24 1.60 2.78 0.30
N VAL A 25 2.80 2.53 0.84
CA VAL A 25 4.05 2.76 0.14
C VAL A 25 4.13 1.87 -1.10
N ALA A 26 3.81 0.58 -0.99
CA ALA A 26 3.81 -0.35 -2.12
C ALA A 26 2.89 0.12 -3.25
N TRP A 27 1.66 0.55 -2.93
CA TRP A 27 0.75 1.11 -3.92
C TRP A 27 1.31 2.38 -4.57
N ARG A 28 1.93 3.29 -3.81
CA ARG A 28 2.56 4.50 -4.35
C ARG A 28 3.74 4.21 -5.26
N GLU A 29 4.53 3.18 -4.96
CA GLU A 29 5.62 2.72 -5.81
C GLU A 29 5.10 2.14 -7.12
N GLU A 30 4.05 1.31 -7.08
CA GLU A 30 3.43 0.78 -8.30
C GLU A 30 2.75 1.87 -9.13
N ASN A 31 2.14 2.87 -8.51
CA ASN A 31 1.61 4.05 -9.19
C ASN A 31 2.72 4.84 -9.93
N ALA A 32 3.90 4.98 -9.30
CA ALA A 32 5.06 5.58 -9.97
C ALA A 32 5.60 4.71 -11.11
N ALA A 33 5.54 3.38 -10.97
CA ALA A 33 5.93 2.43 -12.02
C ALA A 33 4.98 2.50 -13.23
N VAL A 34 3.67 2.64 -13.01
CA VAL A 34 2.66 2.88 -14.06
C VAL A 34 3.01 4.14 -14.84
N GLU A 35 3.26 5.26 -14.15
CA GLU A 35 3.62 6.53 -14.77
C GLU A 35 4.92 6.43 -15.59
N ALA A 36 5.92 5.69 -15.09
CA ALA A 36 7.15 5.45 -15.82
C ALA A 36 6.92 4.58 -17.08
N ALA A 37 6.14 3.51 -16.97
CA ALA A 37 5.83 2.62 -18.08
C ALA A 37 4.98 3.31 -19.15
N TYR A 38 4.04 4.16 -18.74
CA TYR A 38 3.24 4.98 -19.65
C TYR A 38 4.11 5.95 -20.46
N ARG A 39 4.99 6.70 -19.78
CA ARG A 39 5.93 7.61 -20.46
C ARG A 39 6.86 6.86 -21.42
N HIS A 40 7.32 5.66 -21.03
CA HIS A 40 8.12 4.81 -21.91
C HIS A 40 7.32 4.37 -23.15
N TRP A 41 6.09 3.90 -22.99
CA TRP A 41 5.23 3.51 -24.10
C TRP A 41 4.94 4.66 -25.07
N LEU A 42 4.69 5.87 -24.56
CA LEU A 42 4.49 7.06 -25.40
C LEU A 42 5.72 7.39 -26.26
N GLY A 43 6.92 7.22 -25.71
CA GLY A 43 8.19 7.48 -26.39
C GLY A 43 8.73 6.33 -27.24
N ALA A 44 8.13 5.14 -27.15
CA ALA A 44 8.64 3.94 -27.81
C ALA A 44 8.57 4.03 -29.34
N ALA A 45 9.59 3.49 -30.01
CA ALA A 45 9.62 3.30 -31.45
C ALA A 45 8.48 2.36 -31.89
N ARG A 46 8.10 2.41 -33.18
CA ARG A 46 6.94 1.65 -33.69
C ARG A 46 7.11 0.14 -33.48
N GLU A 47 8.33 -0.35 -33.63
CA GLU A 47 8.71 -1.76 -33.49
C GLU A 47 8.59 -2.24 -32.04
N GLU A 48 8.84 -1.35 -31.07
CA GLU A 48 8.87 -1.66 -29.63
C GLU A 48 7.54 -1.34 -28.93
N ARG A 49 6.67 -0.54 -29.58
CA ARG A 49 5.44 0.00 -28.99
C ARG A 49 4.51 -1.08 -28.43
N ALA A 50 4.43 -2.25 -29.07
CA ALA A 50 3.61 -3.36 -28.58
C ALA A 50 4.15 -3.96 -27.28
N LEU A 51 5.47 -4.13 -27.18
CA LEU A 51 6.13 -4.61 -25.96
C LEU A 51 6.03 -3.57 -24.83
N ALA A 52 6.24 -2.29 -25.15
CA ALA A 52 6.12 -1.21 -24.17
C ALA A 52 4.67 -1.06 -23.66
N PHE A 53 3.66 -1.27 -24.52
CA PHE A 53 2.26 -1.33 -24.09
C PHE A 53 2.01 -2.50 -23.14
N ALA A 54 2.52 -3.70 -23.44
CA ALA A 54 2.39 -4.84 -22.56
C ALA A 54 3.03 -4.60 -21.18
N ALA A 55 4.19 -3.94 -21.14
CA ALA A 55 4.84 -3.55 -19.89
C ALA A 55 4.01 -2.53 -19.09
N TYR A 56 3.39 -1.57 -19.77
CA TYR A 56 2.46 -0.62 -19.16
C TYR A 56 1.21 -1.32 -18.60
N SER A 57 0.59 -2.24 -19.35
CA SER A 57 -0.54 -3.04 -18.86
C SER A 57 -0.16 -3.88 -17.63
N ALA A 58 0.99 -4.54 -17.64
CA ALA A 58 1.47 -5.30 -16.49
C ALA A 58 1.78 -4.40 -15.26
N ALA A 59 2.13 -3.13 -15.47
CA ALA A 59 2.27 -2.17 -14.38
C ALA A 59 0.90 -1.79 -13.78
N LEU A 60 -0.13 -1.62 -14.62
CA LEU A 60 -1.50 -1.37 -14.15
C LEU A 60 -2.03 -2.54 -13.31
N ASP A 61 -1.83 -3.78 -13.77
CA ASP A 61 -2.27 -4.96 -13.02
C ASP A 61 -1.64 -5.04 -11.62
N ARG A 62 -0.35 -4.68 -11.50
CA ARG A 62 0.36 -4.65 -10.21
C ARG A 62 -0.11 -3.49 -9.33
N GLU A 63 -0.39 -2.33 -9.91
CA GLU A 63 -0.91 -1.17 -9.19
C GLU A 63 -2.31 -1.45 -8.63
N GLU A 64 -3.19 -2.08 -9.42
CA GLU A 64 -4.53 -2.49 -8.98
C GLU A 64 -4.45 -3.50 -7.84
N TYR A 65 -3.57 -4.50 -7.95
CA TYR A 65 -3.34 -5.47 -6.89
C TYR A 65 -2.87 -4.81 -5.58
N ALA A 66 -1.90 -3.88 -5.67
CA ALA A 66 -1.39 -3.16 -4.50
C ALA A 66 -2.46 -2.24 -3.88
N ALA A 67 -3.27 -1.57 -4.71
CA ALA A 67 -4.38 -0.76 -4.26
C ALA A 67 -5.43 -1.59 -3.50
N ALA A 68 -5.77 -2.77 -4.03
CA ALA A 68 -6.73 -3.68 -3.40
C ALA A 68 -6.23 -4.19 -2.03
N GLU A 69 -4.93 -4.50 -1.91
CA GLU A 69 -4.36 -4.93 -0.63
C GLU A 69 -4.33 -3.78 0.40
N TYR A 70 -3.97 -2.57 -0.03
CA TYR A 70 -4.06 -1.37 0.81
C TYR A 70 -5.49 -1.11 1.29
N GLN A 71 -6.48 -1.18 0.40
CA GLN A 71 -7.90 -1.04 0.75
C GLN A 71 -8.31 -2.07 1.81
N ARG A 72 -7.98 -3.35 1.59
CA ARG A 72 -8.29 -4.45 2.51
C ARG A 72 -7.73 -4.22 3.91
N LEU A 73 -6.53 -3.63 4.00
CA LEU A 73 -5.87 -3.33 5.28
C LEU A 73 -6.49 -2.12 5.99
N ILE A 74 -6.89 -1.09 5.24
CA ILE A 74 -7.64 0.05 5.78
C ILE A 74 -8.98 -0.41 6.37
N GLU A 75 -9.76 -1.20 5.62
CA GLU A 75 -11.05 -1.74 6.10
C GLU A 75 -10.88 -2.57 7.38
N ARG A 76 -9.80 -3.35 7.47
CA ARG A 76 -9.45 -4.11 8.69
C ARG A 76 -9.07 -3.19 9.85
N ALA A 77 -8.32 -2.11 9.59
CA ALA A 77 -7.92 -1.15 10.61
C ALA A 77 -9.11 -0.37 11.17
N GLU A 78 -10.02 0.07 10.30
CA GLU A 78 -11.26 0.75 10.68
C GLU A 78 -12.18 -0.14 11.52
N GLY A 79 -12.30 -1.43 11.16
CA GLY A 79 -13.02 -2.42 11.96
C GLY A 79 -12.41 -2.70 13.35
N HIS A 80 -11.16 -2.29 13.59
CA HIS A 80 -10.46 -2.43 14.87
C HIS A 80 -10.50 -1.16 15.73
N VAL A 81 -10.96 -0.01 15.19
CA VAL A 81 -11.16 1.21 15.98
C VAL A 81 -12.45 1.05 16.80
N PRO A 82 -12.41 1.03 18.14
CA PRO A 82 -13.62 0.97 18.93
C PRO A 82 -14.43 2.26 18.76
N VAL A 83 -15.70 2.15 18.36
CA VAL A 83 -16.68 3.23 18.16
C VAL A 83 -17.05 4.01 19.46
N ASN A 84 -16.26 3.93 20.53
CA ASN A 84 -16.60 4.54 21.83
C ASN A 84 -15.50 5.47 22.33
N GLY A 85 -15.41 6.67 21.75
CA GLY A 85 -14.56 7.78 22.22
C GLY A 85 -15.28 9.11 22.43
N VAL A 86 -16.58 9.22 22.10
CA VAL A 86 -17.35 10.45 22.34
C VAL A 86 -18.28 10.24 23.54
N ARG A 87 -17.71 10.28 24.74
CA ARG A 87 -18.52 10.51 25.96
C ARG A 87 -19.06 11.93 25.86
N ARG A 88 -20.32 12.08 25.43
CA ARG A 88 -21.07 13.33 25.64
C ARG A 88 -21.05 13.63 27.13
N VAL A 89 -20.29 14.64 27.54
CA VAL A 89 -20.47 15.28 28.84
C VAL A 89 -21.76 16.08 28.72
N VAL A 90 -22.86 15.50 29.16
CA VAL A 90 -24.01 16.26 29.63
C VAL A 90 -23.73 16.59 31.08
N GLY A 91 -23.48 17.87 31.33
CA GLY A 91 -23.33 18.50 32.63
C GLY A 91 -23.57 19.99 32.45
#